data_AF-A0A9X0CI59-F1
#
_entry.id   AF-A0A9X0CI59-F1
#
_cell.length_a   1.000
_cell.length_b   1.000
_cell.length_c   1.000
_cell.angle_alpha   90.00
_cell.angle_beta   90.00
_cell.angle_gamma   90.00
#
_symmetry.space_group_name_H-M   'P 1'
#
loop_
_entity.id
_entity.type
_entity.pdbx_description
1 polymer ?
#
loop_
_entity_poly.entity_id
_entity_poly.type
_entity_poly.pdbx_seq_one_letter_code
_entity_poly.pdbx_strand_id
1 'polypeptide(L)'
;MMVRFVLLLAFLFWLQAPPGCHGRSSSSPDVSYSILIDAGSTGSRMYVYKFKLGSDGKVNNVSDVEELDNSLGKVKPGLSSMLNEPDEIEVYLQKFFDEAERIVPKDKKSSTPFIVLATAGMRLLPEADQDVIMTKVKEILKSRTTPFLYKTATSKLFLEKRKPSSPGLQ
;
A
#
# COMPACT_ATOMS: atom_id res chain seq x y z
N MET A 1 -18.38 8.15 10.46
CA MET A 1 -17.77 6.97 11.14
C MET A 1 -16.52 6.47 10.39
N MET A 2 -15.65 7.36 9.90
CA MET A 2 -14.53 7.02 9.00
C MET A 2 -13.21 7.70 9.40
N VAL A 3 -13.02 8.01 10.69
CA VAL A 3 -11.78 8.62 11.20
C VAL A 3 -10.97 7.63 12.06
N ARG A 4 -11.53 6.44 12.35
CA ARG A 4 -10.90 5.44 13.22
C ARG A 4 -9.98 4.44 12.51
N PHE A 5 -9.95 4.41 11.17
CA PHE A 5 -9.10 3.47 10.41
C PHE A 5 -7.76 4.07 9.95
N VAL A 6 -7.68 5.39 9.77
CA VAL A 6 -6.46 6.10 9.31
C VAL A 6 -5.35 6.09 10.38
N LEU A 7 -5.73 6.14 11.67
CA LEU A 7 -4.77 6.16 12.78
C LEU A 7 -4.08 4.80 13.03
N LEU A 8 -4.70 3.68 12.63
CA LEU A 8 -4.10 2.34 12.80
C LEU A 8 -3.00 2.05 11.78
N LEU A 9 -3.03 2.69 10.60
CA LEU A 9 -2.01 2.52 9.56
C LEU A 9 -0.76 3.35 9.85
N ALA A 10 -0.90 4.51 10.50
CA ALA A 10 0.23 5.34 10.93
C ALA A 10 1.02 4.70 12.09
N PHE A 11 0.36 3.95 12.98
CA PHE A 11 1.00 3.39 14.18
C PHE A 11 1.90 2.18 13.90
N LEU A 12 1.58 1.36 12.89
CA LEU A 12 2.43 0.22 12.52
C LEU A 12 3.73 0.60 11.80
N PHE A 13 3.81 1.81 11.24
CA PHE A 13 5.04 2.33 10.64
C PHE A 13 6.00 2.94 11.67
N TRP A 14 5.58 3.08 12.93
CA TRP A 14 6.33 3.76 14.00
C TRP A 14 7.28 2.85 14.79
N LEU A 15 7.25 1.52 14.59
CA LEU A 15 8.00 0.57 15.44
C LEU A 15 9.31 0.03 14.83
N GLN A 16 9.69 0.44 13.62
CA GLN A 16 10.91 -0.05 12.96
C GLN A 16 11.77 1.09 12.41
N ALA A 17 12.50 1.78 13.28
CA ALA A 17 13.68 2.55 12.88
C ALA A 17 14.74 2.49 13.99
N PRO A 18 15.97 2.02 13.72
CA PRO A 18 17.08 2.08 14.66
C PRO A 18 17.61 3.52 14.82
N PRO A 19 18.20 3.89 15.97
CA PRO A 19 18.81 5.20 16.16
C PRO A 19 20.18 5.22 15.47
N GLY A 20 20.35 6.10 14.49
CA GLY A 20 21.63 6.24 13.80
C GLY A 20 21.72 7.55 13.03
N CYS A 21 22.49 8.49 13.59
CA CYS A 21 22.76 9.85 13.14
C CYS A 21 23.11 9.96 11.65
N HIS A 22 22.81 11.11 11.03
CA HIS A 22 23.76 12.08 10.48
C HIS A 22 22.98 13.32 10.04
N GLY A 23 23.32 14.48 10.62
CA GLY A 23 22.69 15.76 10.32
C GLY A 23 22.92 16.15 8.86
N ARG A 24 21.83 16.44 8.15
CA ARG A 24 21.86 17.08 6.84
C ARG A 24 21.17 18.43 6.99
N SER A 25 21.93 19.52 7.01
CA SER A 25 21.38 20.87 6.89
C SER A 25 20.97 21.09 5.43
N SER A 26 19.78 20.64 5.06
CA SER A 26 19.09 21.15 3.88
C SER A 26 17.92 22.01 4.37
N SER A 27 17.91 23.28 3.99
CA SER A 27 16.91 24.29 4.36
C SER A 27 15.51 24.05 3.73
N SER A 28 15.27 22.87 3.17
CA SER A 28 13.98 22.41 2.68
C SER A 28 13.59 21.12 3.41
N PRO A 29 12.32 20.98 3.85
CA PRO A 29 11.85 19.75 4.49
C PRO A 29 12.04 18.57 3.54
N ASP A 30 12.52 17.43 4.05
CA ASP A 30 12.60 16.21 3.25
C ASP A 30 11.19 15.73 2.93
N VAL A 31 10.97 15.19 1.74
CA VAL A 31 9.65 14.78 1.26
C VAL A 31 9.68 13.29 0.95
N SER A 32 8.65 12.59 1.42
CA SER A 32 8.42 11.18 1.11
C SER A 32 7.03 10.98 0.51
N TYR A 33 6.81 9.82 -0.13
CA TYR A 33 5.55 9.46 -0.74
C TYR A 33 5.13 8.05 -0.33
N SER A 34 3.84 7.76 -0.41
CA SER A 34 3.31 6.39 -0.37
C SER A 34 2.12 6.25 -1.31
N ILE A 35 1.95 5.03 -1.84
CA ILE A 35 0.85 4.70 -2.74
C ILE A 35 0.04 3.58 -2.09
N LEU A 36 -1.28 3.78 -2.03
CA LEU A 36 -2.22 2.84 -1.45
C LEU A 36 -3.29 2.45 -2.47
N ILE A 37 -3.42 1.16 -2.76
CA ILE A 37 -4.47 0.61 -3.62
C ILE A 37 -5.52 -0.06 -2.74
N ASP A 38 -6.68 0.54 -2.57
CA ASP A 38 -7.83 -0.12 -1.94
C ASP A 38 -8.47 -1.08 -2.96
N ALA A 39 -8.17 -2.38 -2.82
CA ALA A 39 -8.64 -3.44 -3.68
C ALA A 39 -9.94 -4.06 -3.16
N GLY A 40 -11.06 -3.47 -3.61
CA GLY A 40 -12.41 -3.95 -3.32
C GLY A 40 -12.97 -4.95 -4.32
N SER A 41 -14.10 -5.57 -3.98
CA SER A 41 -14.79 -6.57 -4.82
C SER A 41 -15.23 -6.03 -6.18
N THR A 42 -15.65 -4.77 -6.23
CA THR A 42 -16.23 -4.14 -7.43
C THR A 42 -15.25 -3.27 -8.20
N GLY A 43 -13.98 -3.25 -7.78
CA GLY A 43 -12.92 -2.44 -8.36
C GLY A 43 -12.00 -1.86 -7.31
N SER A 44 -10.86 -1.35 -7.75
CA SER A 44 -9.82 -0.80 -6.89
C SER A 44 -9.65 0.71 -7.09
N ARG A 45 -9.19 1.41 -6.06
CA ARG A 45 -8.89 2.85 -6.10
C ARG A 45 -7.48 3.10 -5.58
N MET A 46 -6.83 4.10 -6.14
CA MET A 46 -5.50 4.54 -5.71
C MET A 46 -5.59 5.82 -4.90
N TYR A 47 -4.77 5.88 -3.86
CA TYR A 47 -4.48 7.06 -3.07
C TYR A 47 -2.98 7.26 -3.04
N VAL A 48 -2.52 8.47 -3.36
CA VAL A 48 -1.11 8.84 -3.30
C VAL A 48 -0.95 9.87 -2.21
N TYR A 49 -0.09 9.60 -1.23
CA TYR A 49 0.19 10.53 -0.14
C TYR A 49 1.59 11.09 -0.27
N LYS A 50 1.72 12.37 0.06
CA LYS A 50 2.97 13.10 0.19
C LYS A 50 3.15 13.52 1.64
N PHE A 51 4.36 13.32 2.15
CA PHE A 51 4.73 13.57 3.52
C PHE A 51 5.85 14.60 3.57
N LYS A 52 5.67 15.69 4.31
CA LYS A 52 6.76 16.57 4.72
C LYS A 52 7.38 16.00 6.00
N LEU A 53 8.67 15.70 5.96
CA LEU A 53 9.40 15.14 7.07
C LEU A 53 10.15 16.25 7.81
N GLY A 54 10.10 16.20 9.14
CA GLY A 54 10.96 17.02 9.97
C GLY A 54 12.40 16.54 9.97
N SER A 55 13.25 17.25 10.71
CA SER A 55 14.68 16.95 10.82
C SER A 55 15.00 15.57 11.41
N ASP A 56 14.04 14.95 12.12
CA ASP A 56 14.12 13.60 12.67
C ASP A 56 13.66 12.51 11.70
N GLY A 57 13.31 12.89 10.46
CA GLY A 57 12.82 11.99 9.42
C GLY A 57 11.37 11.53 9.62
N LYS A 58 10.61 12.18 10.52
CA LYS A 58 9.23 11.81 10.83
C LYS A 58 8.23 12.88 10.39
N VAL A 59 7.00 12.44 10.21
CA VAL A 59 5.83 13.31 10.07
C VAL A 59 5.51 13.84 11.46
N ASN A 60 5.56 15.16 11.64
CA ASN A 60 5.36 15.78 12.95
C ASN A 60 3.92 16.24 13.17
N ASN A 61 3.23 16.64 12.09
CA ASN A 61 1.85 17.12 12.16
C ASN A 61 0.98 16.48 11.08
N VAL A 62 -0.34 16.46 11.31
CA VAL A 62 -1.31 16.00 10.31
C VAL A 62 -1.27 16.87 9.05
N SER A 63 -1.00 18.18 9.19
CA SER A 63 -0.84 19.12 8.08
C SER A 63 0.38 18.85 7.20
N ASP A 64 1.29 17.98 7.65
CA ASP A 64 2.45 17.54 6.87
C ASP A 64 2.12 16.36 5.94
N VAL A 65 0.87 15.88 5.97
CA VAL A 65 0.35 14.83 5.09
C VAL A 65 -0.62 15.45 4.10
N GLU A 66 -0.34 15.24 2.82
CA GLU A 66 -1.17 15.70 1.70
C GLU A 66 -1.57 14.48 0.87
N GLU A 67 -2.86 14.30 0.63
CA GLU A 67 -3.34 13.36 -0.39
C GLU A 67 -3.28 14.08 -1.75
N LEU A 68 -2.60 13.46 -2.72
CA LEU A 68 -2.45 13.97 -4.07
C LEU A 68 -3.53 13.40 -4.97
N ASP A 69 -4.10 14.27 -5.80
CA ASP A 69 -5.07 13.87 -6.81
C ASP A 69 -4.45 12.94 -7.84
N ASN A 70 -5.26 11.99 -8.31
CA ASN A 70 -4.98 11.15 -9.46
C ASN A 70 -6.21 11.06 -10.36
N SER A 71 -5.97 10.83 -11.65
CA SER A 71 -6.97 10.82 -12.70
C SER A 71 -7.51 9.41 -13.02
N LEU A 72 -6.95 8.37 -12.40
CA LEU A 72 -7.21 6.97 -12.74
C LEU A 72 -8.63 6.51 -12.40
N GLY A 73 -9.29 7.19 -11.45
CA GLY A 73 -10.62 6.82 -10.98
C GLY A 73 -10.67 5.40 -10.40
N LYS A 74 -11.81 4.72 -10.54
CA LYS A 74 -11.99 3.35 -10.06
C LYS A 74 -11.68 2.34 -11.18
N VAL A 75 -10.63 1.55 -11.01
CA VAL A 75 -10.26 0.49 -11.95
C VAL A 75 -11.15 -0.73 -11.70
N LYS A 76 -11.78 -1.24 -12.76
CA LYS A 76 -12.66 -2.42 -12.75
C LYS A 76 -12.10 -3.52 -13.66
N PRO A 77 -12.42 -4.80 -13.40
CA PRO A 77 -13.19 -5.31 -12.25
C PRO A 77 -12.38 -5.27 -10.94
N GLY A 78 -12.94 -5.79 -9.84
CA GLY A 78 -12.21 -5.89 -8.57
C GLY A 78 -11.13 -6.96 -8.62
N LEU A 79 -10.06 -6.79 -7.84
CA LEU A 79 -8.96 -7.75 -7.81
C LEU A 79 -9.42 -9.18 -7.47
N SER A 80 -10.46 -9.32 -6.65
CA SER A 80 -11.05 -10.62 -6.29
C SER A 80 -11.70 -11.39 -7.44
N SER A 81 -11.87 -10.76 -8.61
CA SER A 81 -12.40 -11.43 -9.80
C SER A 81 -11.33 -12.11 -10.67
N MET A 82 -10.04 -11.89 -10.36
CA MET A 82 -8.92 -12.30 -11.22
C MET A 82 -8.36 -13.70 -10.90
N LEU A 83 -9.11 -14.54 -10.19
CA LEU A 83 -8.66 -15.88 -9.80
C LEU A 83 -8.29 -16.74 -11.02
N ASN A 84 -9.10 -16.70 -12.07
CA ASN A 84 -8.92 -17.54 -13.26
C ASN A 84 -8.03 -16.87 -14.33
N GLU A 85 -7.63 -15.62 -14.09
CA GLU A 85 -6.85 -14.80 -15.03
C GLU A 85 -5.65 -14.16 -14.32
N PRO A 86 -4.73 -14.96 -13.74
CA PRO A 86 -3.63 -14.43 -12.93
C PRO A 86 -2.67 -13.54 -13.73
N ASP A 87 -2.54 -13.74 -15.04
CA ASP A 87 -1.69 -12.91 -15.89
C ASP A 87 -2.29 -11.51 -16.14
N GLU A 88 -3.61 -11.37 -16.04
CA GLU A 88 -4.29 -10.07 -16.11
C GLU A 88 -4.04 -9.21 -14.86
N ILE A 89 -3.57 -9.80 -13.75
CA ILE A 89 -3.22 -9.05 -12.53
C ILE A 89 -2.06 -8.08 -12.82
N GLU A 90 -1.12 -8.44 -13.70
CA GLU A 90 -0.02 -7.54 -14.07
C GLU A 90 -0.54 -6.35 -14.88
N VAL A 91 -1.37 -6.61 -15.90
CA VAL A 91 -2.04 -5.56 -16.70
C VAL A 91 -2.90 -4.66 -15.81
N TYR A 92 -3.56 -5.24 -14.81
CA TYR A 92 -4.35 -4.52 -13.83
C TYR A 92 -3.49 -3.56 -12.99
N LEU A 93 -2.37 -4.05 -12.45
CA LEU A 93 -1.46 -3.25 -11.63
C LEU A 93 -0.72 -2.20 -12.46
N GLN A 94 -0.43 -2.47 -13.74
CA GLN A 94 0.25 -1.53 -14.62
C GLN A 94 -0.49 -0.20 -14.73
N LYS A 95 -1.83 -0.21 -14.77
CA LYS A 95 -2.66 1.01 -14.79
C LYS A 95 -2.38 1.92 -13.59
N PHE A 96 -2.11 1.32 -12.43
CA PHE A 96 -1.75 2.07 -11.21
C PHE A 96 -0.31 2.56 -11.24
N PHE A 97 0.62 1.75 -11.75
CA PHE A 97 2.01 2.17 -11.90
C PHE A 97 2.12 3.36 -12.84
N ASP A 98 1.48 3.29 -14.01
CA ASP A 98 1.52 4.35 -15.01
C ASP A 98 1.05 5.69 -14.43
N GLU A 99 -0.06 5.71 -13.70
CA GLU A 99 -0.55 6.95 -13.07
C GLU A 99 0.34 7.41 -11.92
N ALA A 100 0.76 6.49 -11.04
CA ALA A 100 1.63 6.84 -9.92
C ALA A 100 2.98 7.39 -10.41
N GLU A 101 3.49 6.91 -11.54
CA GLU A 101 4.74 7.37 -12.14
C GLU A 101 4.67 8.79 -12.70
N ARG A 102 3.46 9.31 -12.99
CA ARG A 102 3.23 10.72 -13.37
C ARG A 102 3.21 11.64 -12.15
N ILE A 103 2.78 11.13 -10.99
CA ILE A 103 2.61 11.89 -9.76
C ILE A 103 3.91 11.91 -8.93
N VAL A 104 4.57 10.76 -8.81
CA VAL A 104 5.75 10.60 -7.94
C VAL A 104 7.04 10.95 -8.71
N PRO A 105 7.85 11.91 -8.19
CA PRO A 105 9.12 12.27 -8.81
C PRO A 105 10.08 11.07 -8.97
N LYS A 106 10.83 11.05 -10.07
CA LYS A 106 11.70 9.93 -10.46
C LYS A 106 12.69 9.52 -9.36
N ASP A 107 13.26 10.47 -8.64
CA ASP A 107 14.21 10.28 -7.54
C ASP A 107 13.57 9.72 -6.25
N LYS A 108 12.22 9.73 -6.17
CA LYS A 108 11.46 9.24 -5.02
C LYS A 108 10.78 7.90 -5.29
N LYS A 109 10.67 7.44 -6.54
CA LYS A 109 9.95 6.19 -6.91
C LYS A 109 10.47 4.98 -6.14
N SER A 110 11.78 4.73 -6.15
CA SER A 110 12.38 3.55 -5.51
C SER A 110 12.32 3.54 -3.98
N SER A 111 12.00 4.68 -3.34
CA SER A 111 11.78 4.78 -1.89
C SER A 111 10.31 4.87 -1.50
N THR A 112 9.41 5.03 -2.48
CA THR A 112 7.97 5.18 -2.28
C THR A 112 7.32 3.80 -2.11
N PRO A 113 6.75 3.48 -0.94
CA PRO A 113 6.07 2.20 -0.74
C PRO A 113 4.81 2.11 -1.62
N PHE A 114 4.68 1.01 -2.36
CA PHE A 114 3.46 0.65 -3.07
C PHE A 114 2.71 -0.43 -2.30
N ILE A 115 1.53 -0.09 -1.82
CA ILE A 115 0.77 -0.86 -0.85
C ILE A 115 -0.57 -1.19 -1.47
N VAL A 116 -0.80 -2.44 -1.83
CA VAL A 116 -2.18 -2.89 -2.09
C VAL A 116 -2.90 -3.00 -0.74
N LEU A 117 -4.22 -2.97 -0.65
CA LEU A 117 -5.04 -3.30 0.52
C LEU A 117 -6.27 -4.08 0.05
N ALA A 118 -6.29 -5.39 0.27
CA ALA A 118 -7.43 -6.22 -0.05
C ALA A 118 -8.50 -6.03 1.02
N THR A 119 -9.67 -5.58 0.60
CA THR A 119 -10.78 -5.35 1.51
C THR A 119 -11.80 -6.49 1.44
N ALA A 120 -13.06 -6.22 1.78
CA ALA A 120 -14.07 -7.24 2.02
C ALA A 120 -14.24 -8.24 0.87
N GLY A 121 -14.06 -7.81 -0.38
CA GLY A 121 -14.21 -8.67 -1.56
C GLY A 121 -13.27 -9.86 -1.60
N MET A 122 -12.00 -9.64 -1.28
CA MET A 122 -11.00 -10.71 -1.24
C MET A 122 -11.29 -11.68 -0.08
N ARG A 123 -11.76 -11.17 1.07
CA ARG A 123 -12.07 -12.00 2.25
C ARG A 123 -13.24 -12.96 2.06
N LEU A 124 -14.07 -12.74 1.02
CA LEU A 124 -15.18 -13.64 0.69
C LEU A 124 -14.73 -14.86 -0.13
N LEU A 125 -13.52 -14.83 -0.70
CA LEU A 125 -12.97 -15.96 -1.42
C LEU A 125 -12.46 -17.04 -0.45
N PRO A 126 -12.43 -18.31 -0.84
CA PRO A 126 -11.64 -19.34 -0.14
C PRO A 126 -10.19 -18.88 0.10
N GLU A 127 -9.58 -19.28 1.22
CA GLU A 127 -8.22 -18.86 1.59
C GLU A 127 -7.19 -19.21 0.50
N ALA A 128 -7.31 -20.40 -0.11
CA ALA A 128 -6.44 -20.81 -1.21
C ALA A 128 -6.53 -19.87 -2.42
N ASP A 129 -7.74 -19.39 -2.76
CA ASP A 129 -7.96 -18.48 -3.89
C ASP A 129 -7.41 -17.08 -3.59
N GLN A 130 -7.53 -16.63 -2.34
CA GLN A 130 -6.89 -15.39 -1.88
C GLN A 130 -5.37 -15.48 -2.03
N ASP A 131 -4.80 -16.61 -1.64
CA ASP A 131 -3.35 -16.84 -1.70
C ASP A 131 -2.83 -16.86 -3.14
N VAL A 132 -3.56 -17.46 -4.09
CA VAL A 132 -3.19 -17.44 -5.51
C VAL A 132 -3.06 -16.01 -6.03
N ILE A 133 -4.11 -15.20 -5.84
CA ILE A 133 -4.15 -13.80 -6.31
C ILE A 133 -3.06 -12.99 -5.60
N MET A 134 -2.96 -13.08 -4.28
CA MET A 134 -2.02 -12.29 -3.50
C MET A 134 -0.56 -12.71 -3.74
N THR A 135 -0.31 -13.97 -4.09
CA THR A 135 1.03 -14.43 -4.47
C THR A 135 1.47 -13.78 -5.77
N LYS A 136 0.62 -13.80 -6.80
CA LYS A 136 0.91 -13.11 -8.07
C LYS A 136 1.13 -11.61 -7.88
N VAL A 137 0.29 -10.94 -7.07
CA VAL A 137 0.50 -9.52 -6.72
C VAL A 137 1.87 -9.30 -6.08
N LYS A 138 2.27 -10.14 -5.12
CA LYS A 138 3.58 -10.03 -4.46
C LYS A 138 4.73 -10.27 -5.43
N GLU A 139 4.60 -11.20 -6.37
CA GLU A 139 5.61 -11.47 -7.40
C GLU A 139 5.82 -10.23 -8.28
N ILE A 140 4.73 -9.64 -8.79
CA ILE A 140 4.77 -8.41 -9.60
C ILE A 140 5.45 -7.28 -8.80
N LEU A 141 5.01 -7.04 -7.56
CA LEU A 141 5.57 -5.96 -6.74
C LEU A 141 7.06 -6.16 -6.37
N LYS A 142 7.55 -7.40 -6.35
CA LYS A 142 8.97 -7.72 -6.12
C LYS A 142 9.80 -7.70 -7.41
N SER A 143 9.17 -7.66 -8.58
CA SER A 143 9.87 -7.64 -9.86
C SER A 143 10.79 -6.41 -9.96
N ARG A 144 11.93 -6.57 -10.64
CA ARG A 144 12.87 -5.47 -10.92
C ARG A 144 12.29 -4.40 -11.84
N THR A 145 11.23 -4.73 -12.56
CA THR A 145 10.53 -3.80 -13.45
C THR A 145 9.56 -2.89 -12.72
N THR A 146 9.19 -3.22 -11.47
CA THR A 146 8.30 -2.37 -10.67
C THR A 146 9.05 -1.14 -10.17
N PRO A 147 8.55 0.08 -10.45
CA PRO A 147 9.28 1.32 -10.14
C PRO A 147 9.24 1.70 -8.66
N PHE A 148 8.37 1.06 -7.86
CA PHE A 148 8.08 1.43 -6.47
C PHE A 148 8.56 0.39 -5.48
N LEU A 149 8.76 0.83 -4.23
CA LEU A 149 9.24 -0.02 -3.15
C LEU A 149 8.16 -1.00 -2.67
N TYR A 150 8.43 -2.30 -2.78
CA TYR A 150 7.69 -3.32 -2.07
C TYR A 150 8.30 -3.58 -0.68
N LYS A 151 7.52 -3.39 0.39
CA LYS A 151 7.91 -3.80 1.75
C LYS A 151 7.18 -5.08 2.14
N THR A 152 7.89 -6.08 2.65
CA THR A 152 7.29 -7.37 3.06
C THR A 152 6.24 -7.21 4.17
N ALA A 153 6.37 -6.22 5.06
CA ALA A 153 5.46 -5.99 6.18
C ALA A 153 4.03 -5.60 5.77
N THR A 154 3.85 -4.95 4.61
CA THR A 154 2.52 -4.54 4.13
C THR A 154 1.65 -5.70 3.69
N SER A 155 2.25 -6.87 3.41
CA SER A 155 1.49 -8.07 3.08
C SER A 155 0.75 -8.70 4.28
N LYS A 156 1.17 -8.43 5.52
CA LYS A 156 0.61 -9.06 6.73
C LYS A 156 -0.64 -8.35 7.28
N LEU A 157 -0.84 -7.09 6.92
CA LEU A 157 -2.00 -6.31 7.37
C LEU A 157 -3.33 -6.77 6.72
N PHE A 158 -3.25 -7.61 5.69
CA PHE A 158 -4.35 -7.91 4.77
C PHE A 158 -5.40 -8.90 5.26
N LEU A 159 -4.97 -9.95 5.95
CA LEU A 159 -5.85 -11.09 6.30
C LEU A 159 -5.98 -11.28 7.81
N GLU A 160 -5.12 -10.63 8.59
CA GLU A 160 -4.96 -10.88 10.02
C GLU A 160 -5.87 -10.00 10.89
N LYS A 161 -7.14 -9.84 10.52
CA LYS A 161 -8.19 -9.57 11.52
C LYS A 161 -8.94 -10.85 11.84
N ARG A 162 -8.26 -11.67 12.64
CA ARG A 162 -8.73 -12.77 13.51
C ARG A 162 -9.19 -14.05 12.82
N LYS A 163 -8.35 -15.10 12.94
CA LYS A 163 -8.87 -16.40 13.39
C LYS A 163 -9.72 -16.14 14.64
N PRO A 164 -11.02 -16.49 14.69
CA PRO A 164 -11.67 -16.67 15.99
C PRO A 164 -10.84 -17.73 16.73
N SER A 165 -10.48 -17.45 17.98
CA SER A 165 -9.95 -18.46 18.88
C SER A 165 -10.90 -19.65 18.83
N SER A 166 -10.40 -20.83 18.44
CA SER A 166 -11.17 -22.07 18.50
C SER A 166 -11.88 -22.14 19.85
N PRO A 167 -13.19 -22.39 19.93
CA PRO A 167 -13.80 -22.70 21.21
C PRO A 167 -13.07 -23.93 21.75
N GLY A 168 -12.59 -23.83 22.99
CA GLY A 168 -11.91 -24.92 23.67
C GLY A 168 -12.74 -26.19 23.55
N LEU A 169 -12.06 -27.29 23.24
CA LEU A 169 -12.61 -28.62 23.36
C LEU A 169 -13.12 -28.79 24.80
N GLN A 170 -14.39 -29.20 24.94
CA GLN A 170 -14.96 -29.59 26.24
C GLN A 170 -14.21 -30.78 26.83
#